data_AF-A0A927VUW0-F1
#
_entry.id   AF-A0A927VUW0-F1
#
_cell.length_a   1.000
_cell.length_b   1.000
_cell.length_c   1.000
_cell.angle_alpha   90.00
_cell.angle_beta   90.00
_cell.angle_gamma   90.00
#
_symmetry.space_group_name_H-M   'P 1'
#
loop_
_entity.id
_entity.type
_entity.pdbx_description
1 polymer ?
#
loop_
_entity_poly.entity_id
_entity_poly.type
_entity_poly.pdbx_seq_one_letter_code
_entity_poly.pdbx_strand_id
1 'polypeptide(L)'
;MLYKRTHMCGELRLADEGKNVVLNGWVAKARSLGGLVFVDLRDKTGITQITFNEDVPAEVIEKAKSLRSEYCVGVKGVVRERSSKNPNLPTGDIEVFADDLVVYSTSETPPIYIRDDDNVSDDLRLKYRYLDLR
;
A
#
# COMPACT_ATOMS: atom_id res chain seq x y z
N MET A 1 3.44 6.70 16.85
CA MET A 1 4.87 6.80 16.47
C MET A 1 4.94 6.96 14.96
N LEU A 2 5.70 7.91 14.42
CA LEU A 2 5.82 8.13 12.97
C LEU A 2 7.12 7.50 12.45
N TYR A 3 7.07 6.82 11.31
CA TYR A 3 8.27 6.29 10.66
C TYR A 3 8.79 7.29 9.63
N LYS A 4 10.12 7.46 9.62
CA LYS A 4 10.80 8.25 8.59
C LYS A 4 10.94 7.41 7.33
N ARG A 5 10.26 7.81 6.26
CA ARG A 5 10.33 7.19 4.93
C ARG A 5 11.78 7.15 4.41
N THR A 6 12.14 6.03 3.78
CA THR A 6 13.44 5.84 3.11
C THR A 6 13.33 5.94 1.59
N HIS A 7 12.24 5.44 1.01
CA HIS A 7 11.99 5.39 -0.44
C HIS A 7 10.53 5.74 -0.73
N MET A 8 10.23 6.22 -1.93
CA MET A 8 8.85 6.33 -2.37
C MET A 8 8.33 4.98 -2.88
N CYS A 9 7.02 4.81 -2.88
CA CYS A 9 6.37 3.54 -3.20
C CYS A 9 6.57 3.09 -4.65
N GLY A 10 6.86 4.00 -5.60
CA GLY A 10 7.09 3.67 -7.01
C GLY A 10 8.57 3.49 -7.40
N GLU A 11 9.51 3.67 -6.47
CA GLU A 11 10.94 3.77 -6.77
C GLU A 11 11.68 2.43 -6.75
N LEU A 12 11.20 1.46 -5.98
CA LEU A 12 11.90 0.19 -5.77
C LEU A 12 11.97 -0.68 -7.03
N ARG A 13 13.11 -1.34 -7.24
CA ARG A 13 13.36 -2.26 -8.36
C ARG A 13 14.00 -3.55 -7.86
N LEU A 14 14.16 -4.53 -8.75
CA LEU A 14 14.81 -5.80 -8.41
C LEU A 14 16.24 -5.62 -7.87
N ALA A 15 16.94 -4.56 -8.30
CA ALA A 15 18.26 -4.19 -7.77
C ALA A 15 18.25 -3.77 -6.29
N ASP A 16 17.07 -3.56 -5.69
CA ASP A 16 16.89 -3.22 -4.28
C ASP A 16 16.59 -4.45 -3.41
N GLU A 17 16.58 -5.66 -3.97
CA GLU A 17 16.33 -6.89 -3.22
C GLU A 17 17.25 -7.01 -1.99
N GLY A 18 16.66 -7.43 -0.86
CA GLY A 18 17.34 -7.56 0.43
C GLY A 18 17.49 -6.27 1.22
N LYS A 19 17.13 -5.10 0.67
CA LYS A 19 17.20 -3.83 1.41
C LYS A 19 16.06 -3.73 2.44
N ASN A 20 16.41 -3.24 3.63
CA ASN A 20 15.44 -2.78 4.62
C ASN A 20 14.90 -1.40 4.23
N VAL A 21 13.58 -1.26 4.14
CA VAL A 21 12.93 -0.04 3.67
C VAL A 21 11.79 0.39 4.60
N VAL A 22 11.51 1.68 4.58
CA VAL A 22 10.33 2.28 5.20
C VAL A 22 9.53 3.00 4.13
N LEU A 23 8.30 2.54 3.90
CA LEU A 23 7.37 3.13 2.94
C LEU A 23 6.19 3.74 3.69
N ASN A 24 5.80 4.96 3.29
CA ASN A 24 4.64 5.67 3.83
C ASN A 24 3.71 6.03 2.67
N GLY A 25 2.43 5.70 2.79
CA GLY A 25 1.47 5.93 1.72
C GLY A 25 0.03 5.62 2.12
N TRP A 26 -0.84 5.57 1.10
CA TRP A 26 -2.24 5.23 1.24
C TRP A 26 -2.50 3.81 0.76
N VAL A 27 -3.33 3.08 1.49
CA VAL A 27 -3.79 1.75 1.08
C VAL A 27 -4.69 1.89 -0.15
N ALA A 28 -4.20 1.49 -1.33
CA ALA A 28 -5.03 1.46 -2.54
C ALA A 28 -5.95 0.23 -2.54
N LYS A 29 -5.44 -0.91 -2.06
CA LYS A 29 -6.18 -2.17 -1.97
C LYS A 29 -5.58 -3.06 -0.88
N ALA A 30 -6.42 -3.77 -0.14
CA ALA A 30 -6.00 -4.81 0.79
C ALA A 30 -6.74 -6.12 0.48
N ARG A 31 -6.03 -7.24 0.54
CA ARG A 31 -6.55 -8.60 0.29
C ARG A 31 -6.00 -9.52 1.37
N SER A 32 -6.85 -10.38 1.94
CA SER A 32 -6.46 -11.36 2.95
C SER A 32 -6.81 -12.77 2.49
N LEU A 33 -5.88 -13.70 2.65
CA LEU A 33 -5.99 -15.13 2.35
C LEU A 33 -5.53 -15.92 3.59
N GLY A 34 -6.34 -15.88 4.66
CA GLY A 34 -6.00 -16.54 5.91
C GLY A 34 -4.82 -15.88 6.63
N GLY A 35 -3.67 -16.56 6.65
CA GLY A 35 -2.42 -16.08 7.27
C GLY A 35 -1.60 -15.12 6.40
N LEU A 36 -2.02 -14.85 5.16
CA LEU A 36 -1.32 -14.00 4.20
C LEU A 36 -2.15 -12.77 3.85
N VAL A 37 -1.59 -11.57 4.02
CA VAL A 37 -2.23 -10.30 3.67
C VAL A 37 -1.39 -9.55 2.65
N PHE A 38 -2.03 -9.12 1.56
CA PHE A 38 -1.43 -8.29 0.52
C PHE A 38 -2.04 -6.90 0.54
N VAL A 39 -1.19 -5.88 0.55
CA VAL A 39 -1.60 -4.48 0.55
C VAL A 39 -0.88 -3.75 -0.58
N ASP A 40 -1.64 -3.17 -1.50
CA ASP A 40 -1.10 -2.28 -2.50
C ASP A 40 -0.97 -0.89 -1.86
N LEU A 41 0.25 -0.46 -1.57
CA LEU A 41 0.56 0.83 -0.95
C LEU A 41 0.91 1.84 -2.03
N ARG A 42 0.17 2.96 -2.07
CA ARG A 42 0.30 4.03 -3.07
C ARG A 42 0.88 5.29 -2.46
N ASP A 43 1.77 5.94 -3.20
CA ASP A 43 2.03 7.37 -3.06
C ASP A 43 2.08 8.03 -4.45
N LYS A 44 2.48 9.31 -4.50
CA LYS A 44 2.56 10.10 -5.74
C LYS A 44 3.47 9.51 -6.83
N THR A 45 4.33 8.55 -6.50
CA THR A 45 5.28 7.95 -7.45
C THR A 45 4.82 6.62 -8.01
N GLY A 46 3.79 6.01 -7.41
CA GLY A 46 3.26 4.73 -7.85
C GLY A 46 2.85 3.82 -6.68
N ILE A 47 2.75 2.52 -6.99
CA ILE A 47 2.26 1.47 -6.10
C ILE A 47 3.39 0.47 -5.84
N THR A 48 3.51 -0.02 -4.61
CA THR A 48 4.28 -1.24 -4.27
C THR A 48 3.40 -2.20 -3.47
N GLN A 49 3.53 -3.49 -3.76
CA GLN A 49 2.87 -4.53 -2.97
C GLN A 49 3.62 -4.75 -1.66
N ILE A 50 2.88 -4.72 -0.56
CA ILE A 50 3.33 -5.11 0.77
C ILE A 50 2.72 -6.45 1.11
N THR A 51 3.53 -7.37 1.63
CA THR A 51 3.12 -8.71 2.00
C THR A 51 3.37 -8.94 3.49
N PHE A 52 2.33 -9.38 4.19
CA PHE A 52 2.38 -9.82 5.58
C PHE A 52 2.08 -11.31 5.62
N ASN A 53 2.97 -12.10 6.22
CA ASN A 53 2.80 -13.55 6.39
C ASN A 53 2.88 -13.92 7.88
N GLU A 54 2.89 -15.21 8.19
CA GLU A 54 2.90 -15.72 9.57
C GLU A 54 4.24 -15.53 10.30
N ASP A 55 5.28 -15.02 9.63
CA ASP A 55 6.59 -14.76 10.25
C ASP A 55 6.59 -13.50 11.12
N VAL A 56 5.61 -12.59 10.94
CA VAL A 56 5.48 -11.39 11.77
C VAL A 56 4.61 -11.63 13.00
N PRO A 57 4.74 -10.79 14.06
CA PRO A 57 3.87 -10.88 15.22
C PRO A 57 2.38 -10.86 14.85
N ALA A 58 1.56 -11.70 15.49
CA ALA A 58 0.14 -11.82 15.21
C ALA A 58 -0.60 -10.47 15.24
N GLU A 59 -0.17 -9.55 16.12
CA GLU A 59 -0.71 -8.19 16.20
C GLU A 59 -0.51 -7.36 14.92
N VAL A 60 0.59 -7.58 14.19
CA VAL A 60 0.88 -6.91 12.92
C VAL A 60 -0.03 -7.46 11.82
N ILE A 61 -0.23 -8.78 11.79
CA ILE A 61 -1.15 -9.43 10.84
C ILE A 61 -2.59 -8.95 11.07
N GLU A 62 -3.05 -8.90 12.32
CA GLU A 62 -4.40 -8.43 12.64
C GLU A 62 -4.60 -6.95 12.28
N LYS A 63 -3.58 -6.10 12.53
CA LYS A 63 -3.58 -4.71 12.01
C LYS A 63 -3.69 -4.69 10.49
N ALA A 64 -2.91 -5.51 9.77
CA ALA A 64 -2.95 -5.57 8.31
C ALA A 64 -4.32 -6.03 7.78
N LYS A 65 -4.96 -7.02 8.41
CA LYS A 65 -6.33 -7.46 8.08
C LYS A 65 -7.38 -6.36 8.33
N SER A 66 -7.14 -5.48 9.28
CA SER A 66 -8.03 -4.35 9.58
C SER A 66 -7.97 -3.21 8.55
N LEU A 67 -6.93 -3.17 7.70
CA LEU A 67 -6.74 -2.08 6.75
C LEU A 67 -7.91 -1.96 5.77
N ARG A 68 -8.24 -0.72 5.44
CA ARG A 68 -9.26 -0.36 4.44
C ARG A 68 -8.64 0.61 3.43
N SER A 69 -9.33 0.77 2.30
CA SER A 69 -8.93 1.72 1.27
C SER A 69 -8.71 3.11 1.88
N GLU A 70 -7.69 3.82 1.39
CA GLU A 70 -7.33 5.18 1.77
C GLU A 70 -6.82 5.36 3.22
N TYR A 71 -6.58 4.29 3.97
CA TYR A 71 -5.84 4.40 5.23
C TYR A 71 -4.43 4.92 4.97
N CYS A 72 -3.99 5.90 5.77
CA CYS A 72 -2.62 6.40 5.74
C CYS A 72 -1.76 5.57 6.69
N VAL A 73 -0.75 4.90 6.15
CA VAL A 73 0.06 3.94 6.89
C VAL A 73 1.54 4.11 6.62
N GLY A 74 2.35 3.63 7.57
CA GLY A 74 3.78 3.42 7.40
C GLY A 74 4.14 1.96 7.63
N VAL A 75 4.96 1.42 6.76
CA VAL A 75 5.40 0.01 6.77
C VAL A 75 6.92 -0.03 6.82
N LYS A 76 7.46 -0.90 7.69
CA LYS A 76 8.86 -1.32 7.64
C LYS A 76 8.92 -2.73 7.08
N GLY A 77 9.91 -3.02 6.25
CA GLY A 77 10.06 -4.35 5.69
C GLY A 77 11.30 -4.52 4.84
N VAL A 78 11.41 -5.70 4.24
CA VAL A 78 12.50 -6.09 3.35
C VAL A 78 12.00 -6.29 1.93
N VAL A 79 12.71 -5.71 0.96
CA VAL A 79 12.42 -5.91 -0.46
C VAL A 79 12.76 -7.35 -0.86
N ARG A 80 11.85 -8.03 -1.56
CA ARG A 80 12.04 -9.39 -2.11
C ARG A 80 11.53 -9.46 -3.54
N GLU A 81 12.10 -10.35 -4.34
CA GLU A 81 11.55 -10.69 -5.64
C GLU A 81 10.16 -11.35 -5.50
N ARG A 82 9.21 -10.95 -6.36
CA ARG A 82 7.88 -11.57 -6.42
C ARG A 82 7.96 -12.93 -7.11
N SER A 83 7.30 -13.91 -6.50
CA SER A 83 7.01 -15.19 -7.17
C SER A 83 6.09 -15.03 -8.38
N SER A 84 5.14 -14.10 -8.32
CA SER A 84 4.23 -13.75 -9.41
C SER A 84 4.37 -12.28 -9.78
N LYS A 85 5.10 -12.03 -10.86
CA LYS A 85 5.45 -10.70 -11.37
C LYS A 85 4.24 -10.01 -12.00
N ASN A 86 4.13 -8.70 -11.82
CA ASN A 86 3.06 -7.89 -12.41
C ASN A 86 3.62 -6.91 -13.46
N PRO A 87 3.54 -7.21 -14.76
CA PRO A 87 4.12 -6.38 -15.81
C PRO A 87 3.48 -4.99 -15.94
N ASN A 88 2.31 -4.76 -15.32
CA ASN A 88 1.62 -3.48 -15.36
C ASN A 88 2.16 -2.46 -14.34
N LEU A 89 3.07 -2.86 -13.45
CA LEU A 89 3.65 -1.99 -12.43
C LEU A 89 5.18 -1.90 -12.60
N PRO A 90 5.78 -0.70 -12.50
CA PRO A 90 7.24 -0.55 -12.50
C PRO A 90 7.94 -1.29 -11.35
N THR A 91 7.23 -1.50 -10.23
CA THR A 91 7.67 -2.26 -9.05
C THR A 91 7.19 -3.72 -9.10
N GLY A 92 6.61 -4.14 -10.23
CA GLY A 92 5.93 -5.42 -10.37
C GLY A 92 6.81 -6.66 -10.28
N ASP A 93 8.12 -6.49 -10.31
CA ASP A 93 9.10 -7.56 -10.07
C ASP A 93 9.39 -7.79 -8.58
N ILE A 94 9.02 -6.86 -7.71
CA ILE A 94 9.33 -6.89 -6.28
C ILE A 94 8.11 -6.71 -5.39
N GLU A 95 8.25 -7.11 -4.14
CA GLU A 95 7.34 -6.81 -3.04
C GLU A 95 8.13 -6.49 -1.78
N VAL A 96 7.48 -5.84 -0.81
CA VAL A 96 8.06 -5.61 0.52
C VAL A 96 7.40 -6.56 1.51
N PHE A 97 8.18 -7.49 2.05
CA PHE A 97 7.75 -8.29 3.19
C PHE A 97 7.82 -7.41 4.43
N ALA A 98 6.66 -7.08 4.98
CA ALA A 98 6.58 -6.19 6.12
C ALA A 98 7.03 -6.90 7.40
N ASP A 99 7.77 -6.18 8.24
CA ASP A 99 8.12 -6.57 9.61
C ASP A 99 7.20 -5.89 10.63
N ASP A 100 6.77 -4.65 10.33
CA ASP A 100 5.94 -3.82 11.22
C ASP A 100 5.08 -2.82 10.42
N LEU A 101 3.98 -2.39 11.02
CA LEU A 101 2.97 -1.52 10.43
C LEU A 101 2.42 -0.53 11.47
N VAL A 102 2.36 0.74 11.09
CA VAL A 102 1.66 1.78 11.84
C VAL A 102 0.58 2.42 10.98
N VAL A 103 -0.62 2.54 11.55
CA VAL A 103 -1.70 3.36 10.97
C VAL A 103 -1.55 4.78 11.50
N TYR A 104 -1.28 5.74 10.61
CA TYR A 104 -1.20 7.15 10.94
C TYR A 104 -2.58 7.80 11.00
N SER A 105 -3.46 7.42 10.06
CA SER A 105 -4.86 7.83 10.08
C SER A 105 -5.73 6.79 9.38
N THR A 106 -6.92 6.57 9.93
CA THR A 106 -7.98 5.84 9.25
C THR A 106 -8.64 6.74 8.21
N SER A 107 -9.39 6.13 7.27
CA SER A 107 -10.25 6.86 6.34
C SER A 107 -11.65 6.28 6.43
N GLU A 108 -12.65 7.15 6.38
CA GLU A 108 -14.01 6.71 6.06
C GLU A 108 -14.04 6.19 4.63
N THR A 109 -15.04 5.36 4.31
CA THR A 109 -15.29 4.93 2.93
C THR A 109 -15.44 6.18 2.06
N PRO A 110 -14.56 6.40 1.07
CA PRO A 110 -14.57 7.65 0.34
C PRO A 110 -15.85 7.74 -0.51
N PRO A 111 -16.45 8.94 -0.64
CA PRO A 111 -17.69 9.17 -1.40
C PRO A 111 -17.53 9.00 -2.91
N ILE A 112 -16.27 9.04 -3.40
CA ILE A 112 -15.87 8.71 -4.77
C ILE A 112 -14.66 7.78 -4.69
N TYR A 113 -14.51 6.86 -5.65
CA TYR A 113 -13.36 5.95 -5.69
C TYR A 113 -12.24 6.57 -6.53
N ILE A 114 -10.99 6.36 -6.15
CA ILE A 114 -9.83 6.84 -6.92
C ILE A 114 -9.49 5.77 -7.94
N ARG A 115 -10.16 5.79 -9.11
CA ARG A 115 -9.98 4.86 -10.22
C ARG A 115 -10.19 5.60 -11.54
N ASP A 116 -9.44 5.24 -12.57
CA ASP A 116 -9.50 5.90 -13.89
C ASP A 116 -10.83 5.68 -14.65
N ASP A 117 -11.63 4.70 -14.24
CA ASP A 117 -12.82 4.24 -14.98
C ASP A 117 -14.05 4.07 -14.07
N ASP A 118 -14.45 5.16 -13.41
CA ASP A 118 -15.67 5.21 -12.60
C ASP A 118 -16.77 6.09 -13.22
N ASN A 119 -18.04 5.64 -13.14
CA ASN A 119 -19.21 6.38 -13.62
C ASN A 119 -19.64 7.50 -12.63
N VAL A 120 -18.68 8.20 -12.03
CA VAL A 120 -18.95 9.28 -11.07
C VAL A 120 -19.23 10.58 -11.83
N SER A 121 -20.27 11.33 -11.43
CA SER A 121 -20.61 12.60 -12.07
C SER A 121 -19.56 13.69 -11.82
N ASP A 122 -19.36 14.56 -12.80
CA ASP A 122 -18.42 15.69 -12.70
C ASP A 122 -18.71 16.59 -11.49
N ASP A 123 -19.98 16.83 -11.15
CA ASP A 123 -20.37 17.58 -9.95
C ASP A 123 -19.84 16.95 -8.66
N LEU A 124 -19.86 15.62 -8.57
CA LEU A 124 -19.37 14.89 -7.39
C LEU A 124 -17.85 14.89 -7.34
N ARG A 125 -17.18 14.78 -8.49
CA ARG A 125 -15.72 14.94 -8.61
C ARG A 125 -15.27 16.35 -8.21
N LEU A 126 -15.98 17.40 -8.63
CA LEU A 126 -15.67 18.78 -8.23
C LEU A 126 -15.84 18.97 -6.72
N LYS A 127 -16.92 18.43 -6.14
CA LYS A 127 -17.20 18.53 -4.70
C LYS A 127 -16.12 17.83 -3.86
N TYR A 128 -15.59 16.70 -4.34
CA TYR A 128 -14.55 15.93 -3.68
C TYR A 128 -13.22 15.98 -4.44
N ARG A 129 -12.88 17.14 -5.02
CA ARG A 129 -11.71 17.30 -5.90
C ARG A 129 -10.38 16.92 -5.23
N TYR A 130 -10.30 17.03 -3.90
CA TYR A 130 -9.12 16.61 -3.14
C TYR A 130 -8.93 15.08 -3.11
N LEU A 131 -9.98 14.29 -3.31
CA LEU A 131 -9.88 12.83 -3.51
C LEU A 131 -9.60 12.50 -4.97
N ASP A 132 -10.27 13.18 -5.89
CA ASP A 132 -10.14 12.97 -7.34
C ASP A 132 -8.73 13.31 -7.88
N LEU A 133 -8.01 14.22 -7.21
CA LEU A 133 -6.63 14.58 -7.56
C LEU A 133 -5.54 13.64 -6.96
N ARG A 134 -5.93 12.58 -6.24
CA ARG A 134 -4.99 11.61 -5.65
C ARG A 134 -4.60 10.53 -6.64
#